data_AF-A0A1H9QK66-F1
#
_entry.id   AF-A0A1H9QK66-F1
#
_cell.length_a   1.000
_cell.length_b   1.000
_cell.length_c   1.000
_cell.angle_alpha   90.00
_cell.angle_beta   90.00
_cell.angle_gamma   90.00
#
_symmetry.space_group_name_H-M   'P 1'
#
loop_
_entity.id
_entity.type
_entity.pdbx_description
1 polymer ?
#
loop_
_entity_poly.entity_id
_entity_poly.type
_entity_poly.pdbx_seq_one_letter_code
_entity_poly.pdbx_strand_id
1 'polypeptide(L)'
;MRLTRVVRHPLTILTAVVCAAVGFGYRSTGEVGWGVVGALVGLLLGLMSLQVGMLVGAVLLGARVHKVVIGIGTRLVDWTTARRAVVLRAVPLLLSVSVGPGKAPARKRMWGAALCSAFAAIATVAATALAVSDGFSLGLAIACAAAVAHALVPRKLPGSTSTGWLVLHLPRMSGVQAQQLDAAPLVTATVDAVQDGELARASAMAAELSDRYPSLRTATAARVLVLQAQGRYAEALLQAMAIAGDTTQTPQEAAVSFAALAGLAYATVESGQLSAELGMGTADQALENAETLGYPTHRLDGCRALRELILGNTARAISLARHSANTTDDRLGRADDLATLARAHMAAGDNKAARTALTEAEQVVPWWPRVAETRTRLDIA
;
A
#
# COMPACT_ATOMS: atom_id res chain seq x y z
N MET A 1 0.73 32.88 -7.54
CA MET A 1 1.29 31.51 -7.36
C MET A 1 0.28 30.36 -7.38
N ARG A 2 -1.05 30.58 -7.32
CA ARG A 2 -2.06 29.48 -7.41
C ARG A 2 -2.38 29.03 -8.84
N LEU A 3 -2.40 29.93 -9.83
CA LEU A 3 -2.66 29.59 -11.24
C LEU A 3 -1.57 28.70 -11.87
N THR A 4 -0.31 28.88 -11.49
CA THR A 4 0.81 28.06 -12.00
C THR A 4 0.82 26.62 -11.47
N ARG A 5 0.10 26.31 -10.38
CA ARG A 5 -0.10 24.93 -9.92
C ARG A 5 -1.24 24.23 -10.68
N VAL A 6 -2.30 24.95 -11.05
CA VAL A 6 -3.42 24.40 -11.83
C VAL A 6 -2.95 23.97 -13.22
N VAL A 7 -2.13 24.78 -13.89
CA VAL A 7 -1.56 24.45 -15.21
C VAL A 7 -0.60 23.25 -15.17
N ARG A 8 -0.03 22.91 -14.00
CA ARG A 8 0.87 21.77 -13.83
C ARG A 8 0.15 20.46 -13.51
N HIS A 9 -1.17 20.46 -13.38
CA HIS A 9 -1.88 19.20 -13.18
C HIS A 9 -1.85 18.40 -14.49
N PRO A 10 -1.39 17.15 -14.50
CA PRO A 10 -1.25 16.36 -15.73
C PRO A 10 -2.59 16.21 -16.48
N LEU A 11 -3.71 16.20 -15.75
CA LEU A 11 -5.05 16.17 -16.35
C LEU A 11 -5.42 17.45 -17.11
N THR A 12 -5.01 18.64 -16.65
CA THR A 12 -5.27 19.90 -17.38
C THR A 12 -4.47 19.99 -18.66
N ILE A 13 -3.21 19.53 -18.65
CA ILE A 13 -2.38 19.46 -19.86
C ILE A 13 -3.00 18.46 -20.84
N LEU A 14 -3.40 17.28 -20.36
CA LEU A 14 -4.04 16.28 -21.19
C LEU A 14 -5.34 16.80 -21.82
N THR A 15 -6.20 17.45 -21.02
CA THR A 15 -7.46 18.03 -21.51
C THR A 15 -7.19 19.10 -22.57
N ALA A 16 -6.21 19.98 -22.35
CA ALA A 16 -5.84 21.00 -23.33
C ALA A 16 -5.34 20.40 -24.66
N VAL A 17 -4.51 19.34 -24.59
CA VAL A 17 -4.01 18.63 -25.78
C VAL A 17 -5.16 17.98 -26.56
N VAL A 18 -6.10 17.33 -25.86
CA VAL A 18 -7.27 16.71 -26.49
C VAL A 18 -8.15 17.76 -27.15
N CYS A 19 -8.47 18.86 -26.45
CA CYS A 19 -9.27 19.95 -27.02
C CYS A 19 -8.60 20.55 -28.25
N ALA A 20 -7.28 20.74 -28.23
CA ALA A 20 -6.53 21.26 -29.38
C ALA A 20 -6.54 20.29 -30.57
N ALA A 21 -6.29 19.00 -30.33
CA ALA A 21 -6.24 17.99 -31.39
C ALA A 21 -7.61 17.76 -32.05
N VAL A 22 -8.67 17.63 -31.25
CA VAL A 22 -10.04 17.44 -31.74
C VAL A 22 -10.56 18.71 -32.40
N GLY A 23 -10.28 19.88 -31.82
CA GLY A 23 -10.64 21.18 -32.40
C GLY A 23 -9.99 21.43 -33.76
N PHE A 24 -8.74 20.99 -33.92
CA PHE A 24 -8.03 21.07 -35.20
C PHE A 24 -8.61 20.10 -36.24
N GLY A 25 -8.92 18.86 -35.83
CA GLY A 25 -9.39 17.80 -36.73
C GLY A 25 -10.85 17.93 -37.19
N TYR A 26 -11.76 18.33 -36.30
CA TYR A 26 -13.21 18.23 -36.55
C TYR A 26 -13.95 19.58 -36.54
N ARG A 27 -13.28 20.68 -36.17
CA ARG A 27 -13.74 22.10 -36.23
C ARG A 27 -15.12 22.43 -35.60
N SER A 28 -15.82 21.48 -34.98
CA SER A 28 -17.10 21.68 -34.32
C SER A 28 -16.97 21.60 -32.80
N THR A 29 -17.73 22.44 -32.08
CA THR A 29 -17.71 22.49 -30.62
C THR A 29 -18.29 21.23 -29.97
N GLY A 30 -19.26 20.58 -30.64
CA GLY A 30 -19.84 19.31 -30.20
C GLY A 30 -18.82 18.16 -30.21
N GLU A 31 -18.00 18.07 -31.27
CA GLU A 31 -16.94 17.07 -31.38
C GLU A 31 -15.85 17.28 -30.32
N VAL A 32 -15.51 18.54 -30.00
CA VAL A 32 -14.55 18.85 -28.91
C VAL A 32 -15.07 18.36 -27.56
N GLY A 33 -16.34 18.61 -27.24
CA GLY A 33 -16.95 18.11 -26.00
C GLY A 33 -16.96 16.59 -25.93
N TRP A 34 -17.31 15.93 -27.03
CA TRP A 34 -17.32 14.46 -27.15
C TRP A 34 -15.91 13.87 -27.07
N GLY A 35 -14.91 14.57 -27.60
CA GLY A 35 -13.50 14.23 -27.46
C GLY A 35 -12.98 14.26 -26.03
N VAL A 36 -13.46 15.18 -25.18
CA VAL A 36 -13.11 15.19 -23.75
C VAL A 36 -13.68 13.97 -23.02
N VAL A 37 -14.91 13.57 -23.36
CA VAL A 37 -15.50 12.31 -22.83
C VAL A 37 -14.69 11.11 -23.30
N GLY A 38 -14.34 11.07 -24.59
CA GLY A 38 -13.44 10.07 -25.15
C GLY A 38 -12.11 10.00 -24.42
N ALA A 39 -11.51 11.15 -24.10
CA ALA A 39 -10.26 11.22 -23.36
C ALA A 39 -10.36 10.66 -21.93
N LEU A 40 -11.47 10.91 -21.23
CA LEU A 40 -11.70 10.30 -19.92
C LEU A 40 -11.76 8.77 -20.03
N VAL A 41 -12.50 8.25 -21.01
CA VAL A 41 -12.59 6.81 -21.27
C VAL A 41 -11.22 6.23 -21.67
N GLY A 42 -10.47 6.91 -22.54
CA GLY A 42 -9.15 6.51 -22.98
C GLY A 42 -8.13 6.46 -21.85
N LEU A 43 -8.16 7.45 -20.94
CA LEU A 43 -7.33 7.46 -19.74
C LEU A 43 -7.61 6.23 -18.86
N LEU A 44 -8.89 5.96 -18.57
CA LEU A 44 -9.31 4.82 -17.76
C LEU A 44 -8.96 3.49 -18.42
N LEU A 45 -9.21 3.36 -19.73
CA LEU A 45 -8.90 2.17 -20.52
C LEU A 45 -7.39 1.88 -20.54
N GLY A 46 -6.56 2.90 -20.77
CA GLY A 46 -5.11 2.80 -20.73
C GLY A 46 -4.61 2.32 -19.37
N LEU A 47 -5.08 2.92 -18.27
CA LEU A 47 -4.74 2.49 -16.91
C LEU A 47 -5.24 1.07 -16.60
N MET A 48 -6.45 0.73 -17.02
CA MET A 48 -7.02 -0.60 -16.81
C MET A 48 -6.25 -1.67 -17.58
N SER A 49 -5.87 -1.42 -18.84
CA SER A 49 -5.11 -2.36 -19.68
C SER A 49 -3.77 -2.75 -19.04
N LEU A 50 -3.05 -1.79 -18.44
CA LEU A 50 -1.81 -2.03 -17.70
C LEU A 50 -2.03 -2.95 -16.50
N GLN A 51 -3.12 -2.74 -15.75
CA GLN A 51 -3.43 -3.49 -14.54
C GLN A 51 -3.92 -4.91 -14.86
N VAL A 52 -4.73 -5.05 -15.92
CA VAL A 52 -5.14 -6.35 -16.45
C VAL A 52 -3.95 -7.13 -16.99
N GLY A 53 -3.08 -6.50 -17.80
CA GLY A 53 -1.88 -7.15 -18.31
C GLY A 53 -0.90 -7.57 -17.19
N MET A 54 -0.78 -6.74 -16.15
CA MET A 54 0.01 -7.08 -14.95
C MET A 54 -0.59 -8.26 -14.19
N LEU A 55 -1.92 -8.29 -14.01
CA LEU A 55 -2.65 -9.38 -13.35
C LEU A 55 -2.51 -10.69 -14.11
N VAL A 56 -2.79 -10.68 -15.41
CA VAL A 56 -2.67 -11.85 -16.30
C VAL A 56 -1.23 -12.36 -16.30
N GLY A 57 -0.25 -11.48 -16.50
CA GLY A 57 1.16 -11.85 -16.48
C GLY A 57 1.59 -12.43 -15.13
N ALA A 58 1.14 -11.86 -14.01
CA ALA A 58 1.45 -12.36 -12.69
C ALA A 58 0.89 -13.77 -12.46
N VAL A 59 -0.35 -14.03 -12.87
CA VAL A 59 -0.98 -15.36 -12.80
C VAL A 59 -0.24 -16.37 -13.68
N LEU A 60 0.02 -16.04 -14.95
CA LEU A 60 0.67 -16.95 -15.90
C LEU A 60 2.11 -17.30 -15.51
N LEU A 61 2.85 -16.33 -14.98
CA LEU A 61 4.28 -16.49 -14.65
C LEU A 61 4.52 -16.83 -13.18
N GLY A 62 3.45 -16.98 -12.40
CA GLY A 62 3.51 -17.29 -10.98
C GLY A 62 4.23 -16.21 -10.15
N ALA A 63 4.11 -14.94 -10.56
CA ALA A 63 4.35 -13.82 -9.65
C ALA A 63 3.15 -13.67 -8.72
N ARG A 64 3.36 -13.05 -7.56
CA ARG A 64 2.33 -13.04 -6.53
C ARG A 64 1.44 -11.81 -6.65
N VAL A 65 0.13 -12.03 -6.69
CA VAL A 65 -0.87 -10.97 -6.60
C VAL A 65 -1.28 -10.82 -5.14
N HIS A 66 -0.77 -9.78 -4.47
CA HIS A 66 -1.09 -9.52 -3.06
C HIS A 66 -2.42 -8.81 -2.90
N LYS A 67 -2.77 -7.96 -3.86
CA LYS A 67 -3.92 -7.08 -3.71
C LYS A 67 -4.57 -6.78 -5.05
N VAL A 68 -5.90 -6.81 -5.07
CA VAL A 68 -6.72 -6.34 -6.17
C VAL A 68 -7.78 -5.41 -5.60
N VAL A 69 -7.75 -4.13 -5.96
CA VAL A 69 -8.78 -3.15 -5.59
C VAL A 69 -9.59 -2.82 -6.83
N ILE A 70 -10.90 -2.97 -6.72
CA ILE A 70 -11.86 -2.62 -7.75
C ILE A 70 -12.63 -1.41 -7.23
N GLY A 71 -12.28 -0.24 -7.77
CA GLY A 71 -12.96 1.01 -7.57
C GLY A 71 -12.26 2.03 -6.68
N ILE A 72 -12.99 3.12 -6.40
CA ILE A 72 -12.62 4.22 -5.51
C ILE A 72 -13.74 4.49 -4.51
N GLY A 73 -13.41 5.18 -3.41
CA GLY A 73 -14.35 5.51 -2.34
C GLY A 73 -14.37 4.49 -1.20
N THR A 74 -15.50 4.42 -0.50
CA THR A 74 -15.70 3.57 0.68
C THR A 74 -15.63 2.08 0.31
N ARG A 75 -15.16 1.26 1.25
CA ARG A 75 -15.12 -0.20 1.11
C ARG A 75 -16.55 -0.75 1.22
N LEU A 76 -16.95 -1.55 0.23
CA LEU A 76 -18.25 -2.25 0.24
C LEU A 76 -18.08 -3.69 0.73
N VAL A 77 -17.12 -4.41 0.15
CA VAL A 77 -16.85 -5.81 0.43
C VAL A 77 -15.35 -6.05 0.31
N ASP A 78 -14.79 -6.86 1.21
CA ASP A 78 -13.43 -7.35 1.10
C ASP A 78 -13.36 -8.88 1.27
N TRP A 79 -12.63 -9.52 0.37
CA TRP A 79 -12.25 -10.92 0.47
C TRP A 79 -10.77 -10.98 0.77
N THR A 80 -10.44 -11.15 2.05
CA THR A 80 -9.06 -11.19 2.52
C THR A 80 -8.68 -12.62 2.91
N THR A 81 -7.51 -13.04 2.42
CA THR A 81 -6.78 -14.23 2.85
C THR A 81 -5.40 -13.77 3.31
N ALA A 82 -4.63 -14.59 4.01
CA ALA A 82 -3.24 -14.24 4.32
C ALA A 82 -2.41 -13.93 3.08
N ARG A 83 -2.81 -14.45 1.90
CA ARG A 83 -2.02 -14.32 0.68
C ARG A 83 -2.46 -13.24 -0.29
N ARG A 84 -3.71 -12.82 -0.18
CA ARG A 84 -4.37 -11.96 -1.15
C ARG A 84 -5.53 -11.22 -0.50
N ALA A 85 -5.62 -9.93 -0.79
CA ALA A 85 -6.80 -9.10 -0.53
C ALA A 85 -7.48 -8.73 -1.85
N VAL A 86 -8.79 -8.93 -1.95
CA VAL A 86 -9.63 -8.38 -3.03
C VAL A 86 -10.62 -7.43 -2.40
N VAL A 87 -10.59 -6.16 -2.77
CA VAL A 87 -11.40 -5.09 -2.16
C VAL A 87 -12.28 -4.47 -3.23
N LEU A 88 -13.59 -4.52 -3.02
CA LEU A 88 -14.58 -3.81 -3.83
C LEU A 88 -14.95 -2.48 -3.14
N ARG A 89 -14.85 -1.39 -3.89
CA ARG A 89 -15.18 -0.02 -3.43
C ARG A 89 -16.41 0.52 -4.14
N ALA A 90 -17.01 1.55 -3.56
CA ALA A 90 -18.30 2.12 -3.97
C ALA A 90 -18.40 2.47 -5.47
N VAL A 91 -17.31 2.94 -6.08
CA VAL A 91 -17.28 3.39 -7.48
C VAL A 91 -16.30 2.52 -8.27
N PRO A 92 -16.75 1.48 -9.01
CA PRO A 92 -15.90 0.48 -9.65
C PRO A 92 -15.26 0.96 -10.97
N LEU A 93 -14.65 2.15 -10.98
CA LEU A 93 -14.06 2.77 -12.18
C LEU A 93 -12.57 2.50 -12.38
N LEU A 94 -11.87 2.04 -11.33
CA LEU A 94 -10.43 1.81 -11.38
C LEU A 94 -10.11 0.39 -10.92
N LEU A 95 -9.15 -0.23 -11.60
CA LEU A 95 -8.53 -1.46 -11.14
C LEU A 95 -7.14 -1.11 -10.62
N SER A 96 -6.79 -1.58 -9.42
CA SER A 96 -5.43 -1.46 -8.88
C SER A 96 -4.95 -2.83 -8.43
N VAL A 97 -3.85 -3.29 -9.00
CA VAL A 97 -3.26 -4.60 -8.71
C VAL A 97 -1.89 -4.38 -8.10
N SER A 98 -1.65 -4.95 -6.92
CA SER A 98 -0.32 -4.99 -6.31
C SER A 98 0.28 -6.37 -6.52
N VAL A 99 1.32 -6.40 -7.35
CA VAL A 99 2.12 -7.60 -7.62
C VAL A 99 3.45 -7.49 -6.91
N GLY A 100 3.86 -8.58 -6.28
CA GLY A 100 5.11 -8.66 -5.55
C GLY A 100 5.87 -9.95 -5.81
N PRO A 101 7.01 -10.10 -5.16
CA PRO A 101 7.85 -11.27 -5.29
C PRO A 101 7.10 -12.51 -4.78
N GLY A 102 6.82 -13.44 -5.69
CA GLY A 102 6.23 -14.73 -5.38
C GLY A 102 7.31 -15.78 -5.15
N LYS A 103 7.25 -16.89 -5.87
CA LYS A 103 8.28 -17.93 -5.80
C LYS A 103 9.56 -17.49 -6.52
N ALA A 104 10.70 -18.06 -6.13
CA ALA A 104 11.93 -17.91 -6.88
C ALA A 104 11.79 -18.51 -8.31
N PRO A 105 12.45 -17.95 -9.34
CA PRO A 105 13.23 -16.70 -9.34
C PRO A 105 12.32 -15.47 -9.44
N ALA A 106 12.20 -14.68 -8.37
CA ALA A 106 11.22 -13.60 -8.26
C ALA A 106 11.41 -12.51 -9.34
N ARG A 107 12.66 -12.11 -9.60
CA ARG A 107 13.01 -11.08 -10.60
C ARG A 107 12.49 -11.39 -11.99
N LYS A 108 12.74 -12.61 -12.49
CA LYS A 108 12.31 -13.03 -13.83
C LYS A 108 10.78 -13.04 -13.96
N ARG A 109 10.08 -13.52 -12.93
CA ARG A 109 8.62 -13.60 -12.91
C ARG A 109 7.98 -12.21 -12.87
N MET A 110 8.47 -11.32 -12.02
CA MET A 110 8.00 -9.93 -11.93
C MET A 110 8.30 -9.16 -13.23
N TRP A 111 9.47 -9.38 -13.82
CA TRP A 111 9.82 -8.78 -15.11
C TRP A 111 8.88 -9.22 -16.22
N GLY A 112 8.62 -10.53 -16.34
CA GLY A 112 7.68 -11.04 -17.33
C GLY A 112 6.24 -10.54 -17.10
N ALA A 113 5.79 -10.41 -15.85
CA ALA A 113 4.48 -9.82 -15.57
C ALA A 113 4.40 -8.35 -16.02
N ALA A 114 5.49 -7.59 -15.85
CA ALA A 114 5.60 -6.22 -16.36
C ALA A 114 5.65 -6.15 -17.89
N LEU A 115 6.26 -7.14 -18.56
CA LEU A 115 6.21 -7.25 -20.03
C LEU A 115 4.77 -7.51 -20.52
N CYS A 116 4.01 -8.41 -19.88
CA CYS A 116 2.61 -8.62 -20.19
C CYS A 116 1.77 -7.34 -20.01
N SER A 117 2.03 -6.59 -18.94
CA SER A 117 1.44 -5.27 -18.68
C SER A 117 1.74 -4.27 -19.80
N ALA A 118 3.02 -4.14 -20.19
CA ALA A 118 3.43 -3.25 -21.27
C ALA A 118 2.84 -3.66 -22.63
N PHE A 119 2.84 -4.96 -22.94
CA PHE A 119 2.29 -5.49 -24.19
C PHE A 119 0.79 -5.23 -24.31
N ALA A 120 0.01 -5.56 -23.27
CA ALA A 120 -1.43 -5.31 -23.26
C ALA A 120 -1.76 -3.82 -23.44
N ALA A 121 -0.99 -2.94 -22.80
CA ALA A 121 -1.15 -1.51 -22.90
C ALA A 121 -0.82 -0.96 -24.30
N ILE A 122 0.29 -1.40 -24.90
CA ILE A 122 0.69 -1.01 -26.26
C ILE A 122 -0.32 -1.53 -27.29
N ALA A 123 -0.80 -2.78 -27.15
CA ALA A 123 -1.83 -3.34 -28.00
C ALA A 123 -3.14 -2.54 -27.91
N THR A 124 -3.51 -2.09 -26.70
CA THR A 124 -4.69 -1.24 -26.49
C THR A 124 -4.52 0.14 -27.16
N VAL A 125 -3.34 0.75 -27.05
CA VAL A 125 -3.03 2.01 -27.76
C VAL A 125 -3.11 1.83 -29.28
N ALA A 126 -2.56 0.75 -29.82
CA ALA A 126 -2.62 0.46 -31.26
C ALA A 126 -4.07 0.25 -31.73
N ALA A 127 -4.86 -0.56 -30.99
CA ALA A 127 -6.26 -0.82 -31.33
C ALA A 127 -7.11 0.47 -31.30
N THR A 128 -6.90 1.33 -30.30
CA THR A 128 -7.63 2.60 -30.18
C THR A 128 -7.21 3.61 -31.25
N ALA A 129 -5.93 3.65 -31.64
CA ALA A 129 -5.44 4.48 -32.73
C ALA A 129 -5.99 4.05 -34.10
N LEU A 130 -6.15 2.74 -34.34
CA LEU A 130 -6.74 2.20 -35.57
C LEU A 130 -8.25 2.42 -35.66
N ALA A 131 -8.93 2.63 -34.53
CA ALA A 131 -10.37 2.85 -34.45
C ALA A 131 -10.78 4.33 -34.52
N VAL A 132 -9.83 5.25 -34.77
CA VAL A 132 -10.12 6.69 -34.85
C VAL A 132 -10.99 6.99 -36.07
N SER A 133 -12.16 7.55 -35.82
CA SER A 133 -13.13 7.95 -36.86
C SER A 133 -13.83 9.28 -36.55
N ASP A 134 -13.99 9.61 -35.27
CA ASP A 134 -14.69 10.80 -34.76
C ASP A 134 -13.90 11.50 -33.63
N GLY A 135 -14.42 12.62 -33.11
CA GLY A 135 -13.79 13.36 -32.03
C GLY A 135 -13.62 12.54 -30.75
N PHE A 136 -14.57 11.65 -30.43
CA PHE A 136 -14.51 10.77 -29.26
C PHE A 136 -13.36 9.77 -29.36
N SER A 137 -13.30 9.01 -30.45
CA SER A 137 -12.26 8.00 -30.70
C SER A 137 -10.88 8.63 -30.81
N LEU A 138 -10.77 9.85 -31.37
CA LEU A 138 -9.53 10.62 -31.34
C LEU A 138 -9.11 11.00 -29.91
N GLY A 139 -10.03 11.57 -29.12
CA GLY A 139 -9.76 11.90 -27.72
C GLY A 139 -9.38 10.67 -26.88
N LEU A 140 -10.06 9.55 -27.12
CA LEU A 140 -9.80 8.25 -26.51
C LEU A 140 -8.40 7.74 -26.85
N ALA A 141 -8.01 7.73 -28.13
CA ALA A 141 -6.69 7.28 -28.55
C ALA A 141 -5.56 8.15 -27.95
N ILE A 142 -5.72 9.48 -27.97
CA ILE A 142 -4.72 10.42 -27.41
C ILE A 142 -4.54 10.19 -25.91
N ALA A 143 -5.64 10.13 -25.15
CA ALA A 143 -5.57 9.97 -23.70
C ALA A 143 -5.10 8.58 -23.28
N CYS A 144 -5.48 7.53 -24.01
CA CYS A 144 -4.96 6.18 -23.81
C CYS A 144 -3.44 6.16 -24.04
N ALA A 145 -2.96 6.71 -25.16
CA ALA A 145 -1.54 6.80 -25.46
C ALA A 145 -0.78 7.59 -24.38
N ALA A 146 -1.31 8.73 -23.93
CA ALA A 146 -0.70 9.54 -22.88
C ALA A 146 -0.63 8.79 -21.53
N ALA A 147 -1.69 8.08 -21.15
CA ALA A 147 -1.74 7.28 -19.92
C ALA A 147 -0.68 6.16 -19.93
N VAL A 148 -0.61 5.43 -21.04
CA VAL A 148 0.34 4.32 -21.23
C VAL A 148 1.78 4.83 -21.27
N ALA A 149 2.04 5.90 -22.05
CA ALA A 149 3.36 6.53 -22.08
C ALA A 149 3.79 6.97 -20.68
N HIS A 150 2.91 7.61 -19.92
CA HIS A 150 3.18 8.02 -18.54
C HIS A 150 3.53 6.84 -17.62
N ALA A 151 2.84 5.70 -17.77
CA ALA A 151 3.11 4.49 -16.97
C ALA A 151 4.39 3.75 -17.39
N LEU A 152 4.85 3.93 -18.63
CA LEU A 152 6.10 3.38 -19.15
C LEU A 152 7.32 4.25 -18.82
N VAL A 153 7.14 5.48 -18.31
CA VAL A 153 8.25 6.28 -17.76
C VAL A 153 8.76 5.63 -16.46
N PRO A 154 10.05 5.23 -16.38
CA PRO A 154 10.61 4.60 -15.20
C PRO A 154 10.56 5.47 -13.96
N ARG A 155 9.68 5.11 -13.03
CA ARG A 155 9.49 5.74 -11.73
C ARG A 155 9.26 4.70 -10.64
N LYS A 156 9.84 4.97 -9.47
CA LYS A 156 9.64 4.21 -8.23
C LYS A 156 9.25 5.22 -7.15
N LEU A 157 8.03 5.11 -6.63
CA LEU A 157 7.47 5.98 -5.60
C LEU A 157 7.09 5.15 -4.35
N PRO A 158 6.97 5.76 -3.17
CA PRO A 158 6.43 5.09 -1.99
C PRO A 158 5.05 4.47 -2.31
N GLY A 159 4.98 3.14 -2.32
CA GLY A 159 3.74 2.41 -2.60
C GLY A 159 3.35 2.25 -4.07
N SER A 160 4.19 2.65 -5.04
CA SER A 160 3.94 2.40 -6.46
C SER A 160 5.23 2.27 -7.26
N THR A 161 5.35 1.19 -8.04
CA THR A 161 6.41 1.02 -9.03
C THR A 161 5.79 1.00 -10.41
N SER A 162 6.25 1.90 -11.29
CA SER A 162 5.76 1.96 -12.67
C SER A 162 6.13 0.71 -13.47
N THR A 163 5.30 0.36 -14.45
CA THR A 163 5.60 -0.72 -15.41
C THR A 163 6.92 -0.46 -16.12
N GLY A 164 7.19 0.80 -16.51
CA GLY A 164 8.46 1.19 -17.12
C GLY A 164 9.69 0.87 -16.29
N TRP A 165 9.63 1.11 -14.97
CA TRP A 165 10.72 0.77 -14.07
C TRP A 165 10.95 -0.74 -14.01
N LEU A 166 9.87 -1.52 -13.89
CA LEU A 166 9.96 -2.98 -13.86
C LEU A 166 10.54 -3.55 -15.17
N VAL A 167 10.15 -3.03 -16.32
CA VAL A 167 10.66 -3.52 -17.62
C VAL A 167 12.12 -3.14 -17.84
N LEU A 168 12.51 -1.90 -17.54
CA LEU A 168 13.82 -1.35 -17.92
C LEU A 168 14.90 -1.47 -16.85
N HIS A 169 14.55 -1.41 -15.56
CA HIS A 169 15.52 -1.39 -14.46
C HIS A 169 15.65 -2.72 -13.74
N LEU A 170 14.57 -3.50 -13.62
CA LEU A 170 14.60 -4.78 -12.89
C LEU A 170 15.64 -5.77 -13.42
N PRO A 171 15.84 -5.94 -14.75
CA PRO A 171 16.89 -6.84 -15.26
C PRO A 171 18.31 -6.35 -14.97
N ARG A 172 18.50 -5.04 -14.81
CA ARG A 172 19.80 -4.38 -14.58
C ARG A 172 20.14 -4.25 -13.10
N MET A 173 19.22 -4.65 -12.22
CA MET A 173 19.37 -4.47 -10.78
C MET A 173 20.41 -5.44 -10.21
N SER A 174 21.36 -4.90 -9.46
CA SER A 174 22.48 -5.60 -8.85
C SER A 174 22.66 -5.19 -7.37
N GLY A 175 23.67 -5.76 -6.69
CA GLY A 175 24.00 -5.43 -5.31
C GLY A 175 22.91 -5.76 -4.30
N VAL A 176 22.80 -4.94 -3.25
CA VAL A 176 21.87 -5.15 -2.12
C VAL A 176 20.41 -5.23 -2.59
N GLN A 177 20.01 -4.42 -3.57
CA GLN A 177 18.63 -4.45 -4.08
C GLN A 177 18.29 -5.77 -4.77
N ALA A 178 19.24 -6.36 -5.50
CA ALA A 178 19.09 -7.71 -6.07
C ALA A 178 18.98 -8.78 -4.98
N GLN A 179 19.85 -8.70 -3.96
CA GLN A 179 19.79 -9.63 -2.83
C GLN A 179 18.46 -9.52 -2.07
N GLN A 180 17.92 -8.32 -1.88
CA GLN A 180 16.60 -8.12 -1.27
C GLN A 180 15.48 -8.81 -2.06
N LEU A 181 15.49 -8.75 -3.40
CA LEU A 181 14.51 -9.46 -4.22
C LEU A 181 14.72 -10.97 -4.27
N ASP A 182 15.96 -11.43 -4.15
CA ASP A 182 16.28 -12.86 -4.10
C ASP A 182 15.87 -13.46 -2.73
N ALA A 183 15.95 -12.69 -1.64
CA ALA A 183 15.45 -13.06 -0.31
C ALA A 183 13.92 -12.91 -0.17
N ALA A 184 13.29 -12.12 -1.04
CA ALA A 184 11.89 -11.76 -0.91
C ALA A 184 10.89 -12.94 -0.89
N PRO A 185 11.09 -14.07 -1.58
CA PRO A 185 10.22 -15.24 -1.42
C PRO A 185 10.15 -15.77 0.01
N LEU A 186 11.29 -15.83 0.71
CA LEU A 186 11.35 -16.29 2.11
C LEU A 186 10.75 -15.25 3.05
N VAL A 187 11.08 -13.96 2.88
CA VAL A 187 10.44 -12.84 3.60
C VAL A 187 8.91 -12.92 3.47
N THR A 188 8.44 -13.11 2.26
CA THR A 188 7.02 -13.18 1.93
C THR A 188 6.35 -14.42 2.55
N ALA A 189 7.03 -15.57 2.59
CA ALA A 189 6.53 -16.75 3.28
C ALA A 189 6.45 -16.56 4.80
N THR A 190 7.43 -15.84 5.39
CA THR A 190 7.41 -15.45 6.81
C THR A 190 6.22 -14.56 7.13
N VAL A 191 6.00 -13.50 6.33
CA VAL A 191 4.85 -12.60 6.49
C VAL A 191 3.54 -13.36 6.38
N ASP A 192 3.41 -14.30 5.44
CA ASP A 192 2.21 -15.13 5.30
C ASP A 192 1.94 -15.99 6.51
N ALA A 193 2.96 -16.68 7.03
CA ALA A 193 2.82 -17.49 8.22
C ALA A 193 2.41 -16.62 9.43
N VAL A 194 2.92 -15.38 9.53
CA VAL A 194 2.38 -14.42 10.50
C VAL A 194 0.90 -14.18 10.20
N GLN A 195 0.52 -13.76 9.00
CA GLN A 195 -0.87 -13.44 8.64
C GLN A 195 -1.86 -14.61 8.86
N ASP A 196 -1.41 -15.86 8.73
CA ASP A 196 -2.17 -17.09 8.98
C ASP A 196 -2.20 -17.49 10.48
N GLY A 197 -1.42 -16.83 11.35
CA GLY A 197 -1.31 -17.16 12.77
C GLY A 197 -0.38 -18.34 13.08
N GLU A 198 0.37 -18.83 12.09
CA GLU A 198 1.34 -19.93 12.22
C GLU A 198 2.65 -19.43 12.87
N LEU A 199 2.59 -18.90 14.09
CA LEU A 199 3.70 -18.18 14.74
C LEU A 199 4.97 -19.03 14.90
N ALA A 200 4.84 -20.32 15.20
CA ALA A 200 5.98 -21.25 15.29
C ALA A 200 6.71 -21.36 13.95
N ARG A 201 5.96 -21.50 12.86
CA ARG A 201 6.50 -21.59 11.50
C ARG A 201 7.11 -20.26 11.05
N ALA A 202 6.45 -19.14 11.35
CA ALA A 202 6.97 -17.81 11.09
C ALA A 202 8.30 -17.57 11.82
N SER A 203 8.41 -18.05 13.06
CA SER A 203 9.64 -17.97 13.87
C SER A 203 10.78 -18.78 13.28
N ALA A 204 10.52 -20.01 12.83
CA ALA A 204 11.52 -20.84 12.16
C ALA A 204 12.04 -20.17 10.87
N MET A 205 11.15 -19.60 10.05
CA MET A 205 11.55 -18.89 8.83
C MET A 205 12.26 -17.55 9.13
N ALA A 206 11.89 -16.86 10.21
CA ALA A 206 12.60 -15.68 10.68
C ALA A 206 14.02 -15.99 11.17
N ALA A 207 14.24 -17.16 11.80
CA ALA A 207 15.57 -17.65 12.14
C ALA A 207 16.38 -17.96 10.86
N GLU A 208 15.79 -18.65 9.88
CA GLU A 208 16.45 -18.88 8.58
C GLU A 208 16.83 -17.57 7.87
N LEU A 209 15.96 -16.56 7.91
CA LEU A 209 16.26 -15.22 7.40
C LEU A 209 17.43 -14.57 8.13
N SER A 210 17.53 -14.76 9.45
CA SER A 210 18.63 -14.26 10.27
C SER A 210 19.97 -14.87 9.84
N ASP A 211 19.99 -16.19 9.62
CA ASP A 211 21.21 -16.92 9.29
C ASP A 211 21.66 -16.65 7.86
N ARG A 212 20.72 -16.64 6.91
CA ARG A 212 21.01 -16.51 5.48
C ARG A 212 21.20 -15.08 5.02
N TYR A 213 20.51 -14.12 5.66
CA TYR A 213 20.47 -12.72 5.25
C TYR A 213 20.57 -11.73 6.43
N PRO A 214 21.61 -11.84 7.28
CA PRO A 214 21.67 -11.14 8.58
C PRO A 214 21.60 -9.61 8.47
N SER A 215 22.15 -9.05 7.39
CA SER A 215 22.25 -7.61 7.15
C SER A 215 21.18 -7.05 6.20
N LEU A 216 20.30 -7.88 5.63
CA LEU A 216 19.29 -7.38 4.71
C LEU A 216 18.13 -6.74 5.50
N ARG A 217 17.86 -5.46 5.24
CA ARG A 217 16.76 -4.72 5.89
C ARG A 217 15.41 -5.43 5.78
N THR A 218 15.08 -6.00 4.62
CA THR A 218 13.80 -6.71 4.41
C THR A 218 13.71 -7.99 5.22
N ALA A 219 14.82 -8.68 5.46
CA ALA A 219 14.90 -9.82 6.37
C ALA A 219 14.69 -9.36 7.82
N THR A 220 15.37 -8.29 8.25
CA THR A 220 15.17 -7.70 9.58
C THR A 220 13.73 -7.24 9.79
N ALA A 221 13.11 -6.59 8.80
CA ALA A 221 11.71 -6.16 8.89
C ALA A 221 10.74 -7.35 9.06
N ALA A 222 11.00 -8.49 8.41
CA ALA A 222 10.21 -9.71 8.62
C ALA A 222 10.38 -10.27 10.03
N ARG A 223 11.60 -10.25 10.59
CA ARG A 223 11.87 -10.63 11.98
C ARG A 223 11.15 -9.72 12.98
N VAL A 224 11.19 -8.41 12.74
CA VAL A 224 10.45 -7.39 13.50
C VAL A 224 8.95 -7.69 13.51
N LEU A 225 8.37 -8.09 12.36
CA LEU A 225 6.96 -8.47 12.28
C LEU A 225 6.65 -9.73 13.10
N VAL A 226 7.52 -10.74 13.06
CA VAL A 226 7.35 -11.96 13.88
C VAL A 226 7.41 -11.65 15.37
N LEU A 227 8.34 -10.79 15.80
CA LEU A 227 8.43 -10.36 17.20
C LEU A 227 7.16 -9.62 17.63
N GLN A 228 6.63 -8.73 16.79
CA GLN A 228 5.34 -8.06 17.04
C GLN A 228 4.19 -9.07 17.15
N ALA A 229 4.15 -10.06 16.27
CA ALA A 229 3.14 -11.12 16.27
C ALA A 229 3.18 -11.98 17.55
N GLN A 230 4.35 -12.06 18.19
CA GLN A 230 4.55 -12.73 19.48
C GLN A 230 4.31 -11.81 20.69
N GLY A 231 3.94 -10.54 20.47
CA GLY A 231 3.79 -9.54 21.52
C GLY A 231 5.13 -9.07 22.12
N ARG A 232 6.27 -9.36 21.48
CA ARG A 232 7.62 -8.98 21.94
C ARG A 232 8.01 -7.61 21.39
N TYR A 233 7.24 -6.58 21.76
CA TYR A 233 7.34 -5.23 21.20
C TYR A 233 8.67 -4.54 21.51
N ALA A 234 9.22 -4.67 22.72
CA ALA A 234 10.51 -4.06 23.06
C ALA A 234 11.66 -4.59 22.20
N GLU A 235 11.71 -5.92 21.97
CA GLU A 235 12.74 -6.53 21.12
C GLU A 235 12.56 -6.17 19.64
N ALA A 236 11.30 -6.11 19.18
CA ALA A 236 10.98 -5.64 17.84
C ALA A 236 11.43 -4.17 17.66
N LEU A 237 11.21 -3.32 18.67
CA LEU A 237 11.56 -1.91 18.65
C LEU A 237 13.06 -1.70 18.50
N LEU A 238 13.89 -2.45 19.24
CA LEU A 238 15.35 -2.39 19.12
C LEU A 238 15.82 -2.72 17.69
N GLN A 239 15.24 -3.75 17.07
CA GLN A 239 15.56 -4.08 15.68
C GLN A 239 15.05 -3.03 14.69
N ALA A 240 13.87 -2.45 14.92
CA ALA A 240 13.33 -1.39 14.08
C ALA A 240 14.16 -0.10 14.17
N MET A 241 14.69 0.25 15.34
CA MET A 241 15.60 1.37 15.52
C MET A 241 16.88 1.18 14.70
N ALA A 242 17.43 -0.03 14.65
CA ALA A 242 18.59 -0.34 13.81
C ALA A 242 18.28 -0.17 12.31
N ILE A 243 17.08 -0.54 11.86
CA ILE A 243 16.64 -0.27 10.47
C ILE A 243 16.51 1.23 10.24
N ALA A 244 15.85 1.97 11.14
CA ALA A 244 15.64 3.41 10.98
C ALA A 244 16.95 4.22 11.01
N GLY A 245 17.95 3.76 11.78
CA GLY A 245 19.28 4.35 11.86
C GLY A 245 20.22 4.06 10.68
N ASP A 246 19.81 3.22 9.72
CA ASP A 246 20.62 2.92 8.53
C ASP A 246 20.70 4.14 7.60
N THR A 247 21.89 4.76 7.57
CA THR A 247 22.18 5.97 6.77
C THR A 247 22.32 5.69 5.27
N THR A 248 22.35 4.42 4.86
CA THR A 248 22.40 4.05 3.44
C THR A 248 21.03 4.06 2.78
N GLN A 249 19.97 4.28 3.56
CA GLN A 249 18.60 4.37 3.06
C GLN A 249 18.42 5.57 2.14
N THR A 250 17.68 5.34 1.06
CA THR A 250 17.08 6.46 0.32
C THR A 250 16.04 7.18 1.21
N PRO A 251 15.76 8.47 0.99
CA PRO A 251 14.75 9.21 1.76
C PRO A 251 13.40 8.49 1.83
N GLN A 252 12.99 7.85 0.74
CA GLN A 252 11.73 7.11 0.66
C GLN A 252 11.74 5.83 1.51
N GLU A 253 12.87 5.13 1.58
CA GLU A 253 13.01 3.95 2.43
C GLU A 253 13.03 4.34 3.91
N ALA A 254 13.79 5.40 4.24
CA ALA A 254 13.82 5.97 5.58
C ALA A 254 12.42 6.41 6.03
N ALA A 255 11.63 7.04 5.16
CA ALA A 255 10.26 7.44 5.46
C ALA A 255 9.38 6.24 5.89
N VAL A 256 9.52 5.10 5.22
CA VAL A 256 8.79 3.87 5.57
C VAL A 256 9.29 3.30 6.90
N SER A 257 10.61 3.27 7.11
CA SER A 257 11.23 2.78 8.34
C SER A 257 10.83 3.61 9.56
N PHE A 258 10.78 4.94 9.41
CA PHE A 258 10.32 5.85 10.46
C PHE A 258 8.83 5.71 10.76
N ALA A 259 7.98 5.54 9.74
CA ALA A 259 6.55 5.27 9.95
C ALA A 259 6.33 3.97 10.73
N ALA A 260 7.07 2.91 10.39
CA ALA A 260 7.01 1.63 11.10
C ALA A 260 7.55 1.75 12.54
N LEU A 261 8.65 2.50 12.74
CA LEU A 261 9.23 2.76 14.05
C LEU A 261 8.24 3.52 14.95
N ALA A 262 7.56 4.54 14.43
CA ALA A 262 6.58 5.32 15.18
C ALA A 262 5.44 4.43 15.69
N GLY A 263 4.80 3.67 14.79
CA GLY A 263 3.72 2.75 15.15
C GLY A 263 4.14 1.71 16.18
N LEU A 264 5.33 1.12 16.01
CA LEU A 264 5.87 0.13 16.93
C LEU A 264 6.23 0.73 18.30
N ALA A 265 6.81 1.92 18.34
CA ALA A 265 7.14 2.61 19.58
C ALA A 265 5.87 2.93 20.39
N TYR A 266 4.81 3.44 19.76
CA TYR A 266 3.52 3.63 20.43
C TYR A 266 2.92 2.30 20.92
N ALA A 267 2.97 1.24 20.11
CA ALA A 267 2.48 -0.08 20.53
C ALA A 267 3.27 -0.64 21.74
N THR A 268 4.58 -0.39 21.78
CA THR A 268 5.46 -0.80 22.90
C THR A 268 5.11 -0.05 24.19
N VAL A 269 4.79 1.24 24.09
CA VAL A 269 4.29 2.04 25.22
C VAL A 269 2.94 1.54 25.69
N GLU A 270 2.00 1.34 24.76
CA GLU A 270 0.65 0.85 25.06
C GLU A 270 0.66 -0.53 25.74
N SER A 271 1.57 -1.41 25.35
CA SER A 271 1.75 -2.73 25.96
C SER A 271 2.47 -2.69 27.32
N GLY A 272 2.93 -1.51 27.77
CA GLY A 272 3.68 -1.35 29.01
C GLY A 272 5.12 -1.88 28.98
N GLN A 273 5.65 -2.21 27.79
CA GLN A 273 7.02 -2.71 27.64
C GLN A 273 8.07 -1.58 27.54
N LEU A 274 7.61 -0.34 27.40
CA LEU A 274 8.40 0.87 27.45
C LEU A 274 7.62 1.95 28.20
N SER A 275 8.29 2.75 29.03
CA SER A 275 7.63 3.85 29.72
C SER A 275 7.16 4.90 28.71
N ALA A 276 6.01 5.53 28.97
CA ALA A 276 5.49 6.59 28.11
C ALA A 276 6.47 7.76 27.96
N GLU A 277 7.17 8.12 29.04
CA GLU A 277 8.18 9.19 29.04
C GLU A 277 9.31 8.95 28.02
N LEU A 278 9.81 7.71 27.91
CA LEU A 278 10.88 7.37 26.99
C LEU A 278 10.37 7.06 25.58
N GLY A 279 9.25 6.35 25.47
CA GLY A 279 8.75 5.86 24.19
C GLY A 279 8.03 6.90 23.35
N MET A 280 7.29 7.82 23.98
CA MET A 280 6.49 8.81 23.24
C MET A 280 7.37 9.79 22.47
N GLY A 281 8.49 10.26 23.04
CA GLY A 281 9.41 11.16 22.34
C GLY A 281 10.04 10.51 21.11
N THR A 282 10.43 9.23 21.22
CA THR A 282 10.96 8.45 20.10
C THR A 282 9.89 8.27 19.00
N ALA A 283 8.65 7.96 19.40
CA ALA A 283 7.54 7.75 18.48
C ALA A 283 7.14 9.03 17.75
N ASP A 284 7.00 10.15 18.47
CA ASP A 284 6.65 11.46 17.92
C ASP A 284 7.73 11.94 16.91
N GLN A 285 9.02 11.80 17.25
CA GLN A 285 10.11 12.16 16.34
C GLN A 285 10.13 11.28 15.08
N ALA A 286 9.90 9.97 15.23
CA ALA A 286 9.82 9.06 14.08
C ALA A 286 8.63 9.40 13.17
N LEU A 287 7.47 9.75 13.76
CA LEU A 287 6.30 10.17 13.02
C LEU A 287 6.58 11.44 12.19
N GLU A 288 7.18 12.46 12.82
CA GLU A 288 7.55 13.72 12.15
C GLU A 288 8.59 13.49 11.03
N ASN A 289 9.59 12.64 11.28
CA ASN A 289 10.59 12.30 10.27
C ASN A 289 9.95 11.60 9.05
N ALA A 290 8.99 10.69 9.28
CA ALA A 290 8.27 10.03 8.20
C ALA A 290 7.51 11.05 7.33
N GLU A 291 6.80 11.98 7.96
CA GLU A 291 6.07 13.06 7.26
C GLU A 291 7.00 13.98 6.48
N THR A 292 8.09 14.41 7.11
CA THR A 292 9.11 15.29 6.51
C THR A 292 9.73 14.66 5.27
N LEU A 293 9.96 13.34 5.30
CA LEU A 293 10.49 12.57 4.18
C LEU A 293 9.41 12.22 3.12
N GLY A 294 8.18 12.70 3.29
CA GLY A 294 7.11 12.58 2.32
C GLY A 294 6.28 11.30 2.42
N TYR A 295 6.28 10.62 3.57
CA TYR A 295 5.34 9.52 3.81
C TYR A 295 3.89 10.04 3.77
N PRO A 296 2.94 9.35 3.11
CA PRO A 296 1.58 9.85 2.99
C PRO A 296 0.89 9.99 4.36
N THR A 297 0.43 11.20 4.69
CA THR A 297 -0.15 11.54 6.00
C THR A 297 -1.34 10.66 6.38
N HIS A 298 -2.23 10.36 5.44
CA HIS A 298 -3.39 9.48 5.69
C HIS A 298 -3.00 8.05 6.09
N ARG A 299 -1.80 7.58 5.73
CA ARG A 299 -1.29 6.26 6.14
C ARG A 299 -0.72 6.26 7.56
N LEU A 300 -0.58 7.43 8.18
CA LEU A 300 -0.13 7.59 9.56
C LEU A 300 -1.30 7.76 10.53
N ASP A 301 -2.54 7.77 10.05
CA ASP A 301 -3.71 8.01 10.91
C ASP A 301 -3.88 6.91 11.97
N GLY A 302 -3.49 5.66 11.69
CA GLY A 302 -3.44 4.59 12.71
C GLY A 302 -2.42 4.87 13.81
N CYS A 303 -1.22 5.34 13.47
CA CYS A 303 -0.19 5.74 14.44
C CYS A 303 -0.66 6.92 15.29
N ARG A 304 -1.25 7.94 14.64
CA ARG A 304 -1.82 9.11 15.33
C ARG A 304 -2.99 8.70 16.22
N ALA A 305 -3.85 7.78 15.78
CA ALA A 305 -4.96 7.30 16.60
C ALA A 305 -4.46 6.66 17.89
N LEU A 306 -3.42 5.83 17.80
CA LEU A 306 -2.81 5.17 18.96
C LEU A 306 -2.12 6.19 19.89
N ARG A 307 -1.43 7.18 19.32
CA ARG A 307 -0.87 8.31 20.08
C ARG A 307 -1.96 9.03 20.88
N GLU A 308 -3.05 9.41 20.24
CA GLU A 308 -4.15 10.13 20.88
C GLU A 308 -4.84 9.28 21.96
N LEU A 309 -4.93 7.95 21.75
CA LEU A 309 -5.40 7.03 22.77
C LEU A 309 -4.50 7.04 24.02
N ILE A 310 -3.18 6.96 23.84
CA ILE A 310 -2.19 6.99 24.95
C ILE A 310 -2.27 8.32 25.71
N LEU A 311 -2.51 9.44 25.00
CA LEU A 311 -2.67 10.77 25.60
C LEU A 311 -4.05 11.01 26.25
N GLY A 312 -5.00 10.06 26.13
CA GLY A 312 -6.35 10.20 26.67
C GLY A 312 -7.33 11.03 25.82
N ASN A 313 -6.95 11.40 24.60
CA ASN A 313 -7.78 12.17 23.66
C ASN A 313 -8.75 11.24 22.90
N THR A 314 -9.67 10.61 23.63
CA THR A 314 -10.53 9.51 23.15
C THR A 314 -11.33 9.85 21.88
N ALA A 315 -11.96 11.04 21.81
CA ALA A 315 -12.75 11.45 20.64
C ALA A 315 -11.89 11.54 19.37
N ARG A 316 -10.65 12.04 19.49
CA ARG A 316 -9.72 12.15 18.36
C ARG A 316 -9.21 10.77 17.96
N ALA A 317 -8.88 9.92 18.93
CA ALA A 317 -8.48 8.54 18.71
C ALA A 317 -9.57 7.76 17.94
N ILE A 318 -10.85 7.86 18.34
CA ILE A 318 -11.99 7.22 17.65
C ILE A 318 -12.08 7.69 16.20
N SER A 319 -12.00 8.99 15.95
CA SER A 319 -12.10 9.54 14.59
C SER A 319 -10.97 9.05 13.69
N LEU A 320 -9.72 9.06 14.18
CA LEU A 320 -8.55 8.66 13.41
C LEU A 320 -8.50 7.14 13.20
N ALA A 321 -8.75 6.34 14.25
CA ALA A 321 -8.75 4.88 14.16
C ALA A 321 -9.82 4.39 13.18
N ARG A 322 -11.03 4.99 13.21
CA ARG A 322 -12.10 4.69 12.26
C ARG A 322 -11.71 5.06 10.83
N HIS A 323 -11.06 6.20 10.62
CA HIS A 323 -10.59 6.59 9.30
C HIS A 323 -9.51 5.61 8.78
N SER A 324 -8.55 5.26 9.65
CA SER A 324 -7.47 4.32 9.35
C SER A 324 -8.02 2.93 9.02
N ALA A 325 -8.88 2.33 9.86
CA ALA A 325 -9.47 1.01 9.60
C ALA A 325 -10.24 0.93 8.26
N ASN A 326 -10.87 2.04 7.83
CA ASN A 326 -11.60 2.13 6.57
C ASN A 326 -10.69 2.30 5.33
N THR A 327 -9.48 2.80 5.52
CA THR A 327 -8.55 3.12 4.42
C THR A 327 -7.40 2.13 4.32
N THR A 328 -6.99 1.53 5.44
CA THR A 328 -5.98 0.47 5.54
C THR A 328 -6.49 -0.80 4.87
N ASP A 329 -5.75 -1.27 3.87
CA ASP A 329 -6.04 -2.51 3.14
C ASP A 329 -5.17 -3.69 3.58
N ASP A 330 -4.21 -3.48 4.49
CA ASP A 330 -3.44 -4.55 5.13
C ASP A 330 -4.25 -5.16 6.29
N ARG A 331 -4.22 -6.49 6.41
CA ARG A 331 -5.09 -7.23 7.33
C ARG A 331 -4.64 -7.05 8.79
N LEU A 332 -3.33 -7.09 9.07
CA LEU A 332 -2.78 -6.87 10.40
C LEU A 332 -2.94 -5.40 10.82
N GLY A 333 -2.57 -4.47 9.94
CA GLY A 333 -2.75 -3.04 10.19
C GLY A 333 -4.21 -2.66 10.46
N ARG A 334 -5.17 -3.23 9.72
CA ARG A 334 -6.60 -3.01 9.99
C ARG A 334 -7.02 -3.60 11.34
N ALA A 335 -6.55 -4.80 11.69
CA ALA A 335 -6.83 -5.39 13.00
C ALA A 335 -6.28 -4.50 14.13
N ASP A 336 -5.10 -3.91 13.95
CA ASP A 336 -4.50 -2.94 14.86
C ASP A 336 -5.29 -1.63 14.98
N ASP A 337 -5.77 -1.10 13.86
CA ASP A 337 -6.62 0.09 13.84
C ASP A 337 -7.96 -0.17 14.55
N LEU A 338 -8.56 -1.34 14.33
CA LEU A 338 -9.81 -1.75 14.99
C LEU A 338 -9.62 -2.02 16.49
N ALA A 339 -8.49 -2.61 16.89
CA ALA A 339 -8.13 -2.77 18.31
C ALA A 339 -7.97 -1.39 18.99
N THR A 340 -7.32 -0.44 18.31
CA THR A 340 -7.20 0.95 18.78
C THR A 340 -8.58 1.60 18.91
N LEU A 341 -9.46 1.42 17.92
CA LEU A 341 -10.84 1.93 17.95
C LEU A 341 -11.64 1.34 19.12
N ALA A 342 -11.54 0.03 19.36
CA ALA A 342 -12.21 -0.64 20.46
C ALA A 342 -11.73 -0.09 21.81
N ARG A 343 -10.42 0.02 22.02
CA ARG A 343 -9.83 0.58 23.25
C ARG A 343 -10.20 2.05 23.45
N ALA A 344 -10.28 2.84 22.39
CA ALA A 344 -10.73 4.23 22.46
C ALA A 344 -12.21 4.35 22.86
N HIS A 345 -13.08 3.46 22.38
CA HIS A 345 -14.47 3.37 22.82
C HIS A 345 -14.60 2.93 24.28
N MET A 346 -13.77 1.99 24.74
CA MET A 346 -13.71 1.60 26.17
C MET A 346 -13.33 2.79 27.05
N ALA A 347 -12.29 3.53 26.66
CA ALA A 347 -11.84 4.73 27.39
C ALA A 347 -12.90 5.85 27.39
N ALA A 348 -13.80 5.89 26.40
CA ALA A 348 -14.94 6.79 26.35
C ALA A 348 -16.18 6.27 27.12
N GLY A 349 -16.13 5.07 27.69
CA GLY A 349 -17.26 4.43 28.39
C GLY A 349 -18.30 3.77 27.47
N ASP A 350 -18.06 3.71 26.17
CA ASP A 350 -18.97 3.08 25.18
C ASP A 350 -18.56 1.63 24.90
N ASN A 351 -18.80 0.75 25.89
CA ASN A 351 -18.46 -0.67 25.78
C ASN A 351 -19.23 -1.39 24.66
N LYS A 352 -20.39 -0.89 24.24
CA LYS A 352 -21.17 -1.47 23.14
C LYS A 352 -20.47 -1.23 21.80
N ALA A 353 -20.04 0.00 21.54
CA ALA A 353 -19.25 0.30 20.34
C ALA A 353 -17.89 -0.40 20.38
N ALA A 354 -17.26 -0.50 21.56
CA ALA A 354 -16.02 -1.26 21.73
C ALA A 354 -16.18 -2.74 21.33
N ARG A 355 -17.24 -3.43 21.82
CA ARG A 355 -17.56 -4.82 21.42
C ARG A 355 -17.76 -4.96 19.92
N THR A 356 -18.40 -3.96 19.29
CA THR A 356 -18.64 -3.97 17.84
C THR A 356 -17.33 -3.89 17.07
N ALA A 357 -16.45 -2.94 17.42
CA ALA A 357 -15.14 -2.78 16.79
C ALA A 357 -14.23 -3.99 17.02
N LEU A 358 -14.23 -4.56 18.23
CA LEU A 358 -13.45 -5.75 18.56
C LEU A 358 -13.93 -6.99 17.78
N THR A 359 -15.25 -7.17 17.66
CA THR A 359 -15.82 -8.27 16.86
C THR A 359 -15.35 -8.18 15.40
N GLU A 360 -15.30 -6.98 14.84
CA GLU A 360 -14.75 -6.77 13.50
C GLU A 360 -13.25 -7.09 13.45
N ALA A 361 -12.47 -6.69 14.47
CA ALA A 361 -11.03 -7.01 14.54
C ALA A 361 -10.77 -8.52 14.55
N GLU A 362 -11.58 -9.29 15.29
CA GLU A 362 -11.46 -10.75 15.39
C GLU A 362 -11.86 -11.49 14.14
N GLN A 363 -12.84 -10.98 13.40
CA GLN A 363 -13.16 -11.50 12.07
C GLN A 363 -11.97 -11.34 11.11
N VAL A 364 -11.16 -10.31 11.34
CA VAL A 364 -9.99 -10.01 10.51
C VAL A 364 -8.78 -10.84 10.98
N VAL A 365 -8.29 -10.67 12.21
CA VAL A 365 -7.13 -11.41 12.76
C VAL A 365 -7.29 -11.61 14.28
N PRO A 366 -7.88 -12.74 14.74
CA PRO A 366 -8.22 -12.93 16.15
C PRO A 366 -7.01 -13.20 17.05
N TRP A 367 -5.94 -13.77 16.50
CA TRP A 367 -4.74 -14.14 17.25
C TRP A 367 -3.75 -12.97 17.44
N TRP A 368 -3.98 -11.83 16.76
CA TRP A 368 -3.05 -10.70 16.85
C TRP A 368 -3.01 -10.17 18.29
N PRO A 369 -1.82 -9.92 18.90
CA PRO A 369 -1.73 -9.71 20.33
C PRO A 369 -2.60 -8.54 20.83
N ARG A 370 -2.64 -7.42 20.11
CA ARG A 370 -3.48 -6.27 20.50
C ARG A 370 -4.97 -6.59 20.46
N VAL A 371 -5.42 -7.45 19.54
CA VAL A 371 -6.81 -7.92 19.47
C VAL A 371 -7.11 -8.83 20.67
N ALA A 372 -6.29 -9.85 20.89
CA ALA A 372 -6.44 -10.81 21.99
C ALA A 372 -6.42 -10.13 23.37
N GLU A 373 -5.48 -9.21 23.60
CA GLU A 373 -5.43 -8.43 24.85
C GLU A 373 -6.67 -7.55 25.05
N THR A 374 -7.20 -6.96 23.96
CA THR A 374 -8.40 -6.12 24.05
C THR A 374 -9.62 -6.96 24.44
N ARG A 375 -9.73 -8.17 23.90
CA ARG A 375 -10.75 -9.16 24.30
C ARG A 375 -10.69 -9.45 25.79
N THR A 376 -9.51 -9.82 26.30
CA THR A 376 -9.33 -10.12 27.74
C THR A 376 -9.74 -8.95 28.62
N ARG A 377 -9.41 -7.71 28.25
CA ARG A 377 -9.79 -6.51 29.04
C ARG A 377 -11.30 -6.24 29.02
N LEU A 378 -11.97 -6.55 27.93
CA LEU A 378 -13.38 -6.23 27.72
C LEU A 378 -14.33 -7.32 28.24
N ASP A 379 -13.82 -8.54 28.46
CA ASP A 379 -14.54 -9.64 29.11
C ASP A 379 -14.54 -9.55 30.64
N ILE A 380 -13.66 -8.73 31.24
CA ILE A 380 -13.72 -8.38 32.65
C ILE A 380 -14.83 -7.32 32.82
N ALA A 381 -16.04 -7.79 33.12
CA ALA A 381 -17.22 -6.99 33.42
C ALA A 381 -17.44 -6.84 34.92
#